data_AF-A0A3M0ZSL1-F1
#
_entry.id   AF-A0A3M0ZSL1-F1
#
_cell.length_a   1.000
_cell.length_b   1.000
_cell.length_c   1.000
_cell.angle_alpha   90.00
_cell.angle_beta   90.00
_cell.angle_gamma   90.00
#
_symmetry.space_group_name_H-M   'P 1'
#
loop_
_entity.id
_entity.type
_entity.pdbx_description
1 polymer ?
#
loop_
_entity_poly.entity_id
_entity_poly.type
_entity_poly.pdbx_seq_one_letter_code
_entity_poly.pdbx_strand_id
1 'polypeptide(L)'
;MSNTARVGFSPSALRGICVSIAIFCNCHCAIAQVPPPQSERLSILKLKAEMLEARYKVNPQSEIREDLSKTYKNIIDLTCILGLTYQRQSKECKSTVEKLLNINPRSETALCTRYGLNSPQCKDAYKKKNAGKTISPYERLKQYLEEGSKQQLQKNERDKLSQLAAQLSHLRAKYARTKSLPIKAKLIHTYEEILKIECPKSQPRSPQCSLHLDEVLKISPSNRVALCIKSGKCPPEAPSRKKTTQRDGLEEF
;
A
#
# COMPACT_ATOMS: atom_id res chain seq x y z
N MET A 1 -20.41 47.43 46.34
CA MET A 1 -21.54 47.40 45.39
C MET A 1 -20.98 47.05 44.02
N SER A 2 -21.36 45.88 43.48
CA SER A 2 -21.46 45.56 42.04
C SER A 2 -21.68 44.07 41.91
N ASN A 3 -22.93 43.72 41.63
CA ASN A 3 -23.43 42.40 41.28
C ASN A 3 -23.07 42.09 39.82
N THR A 4 -22.77 40.84 39.49
CA THR A 4 -23.02 40.32 38.13
C THR A 4 -23.24 38.82 38.14
N ALA A 5 -24.18 38.40 37.30
CA ALA A 5 -25.05 37.24 37.47
C ALA A 5 -24.42 35.89 37.10
N ARG A 6 -24.83 34.85 37.82
CA ARG A 6 -24.74 33.45 37.41
C ARG A 6 -25.80 33.16 36.34
N VAL A 7 -25.38 32.58 35.21
CA VAL A 7 -26.29 31.94 34.25
C VAL A 7 -26.35 30.46 34.60
N GLY A 8 -27.49 30.02 35.12
CA GLY A 8 -27.80 28.60 35.34
C GLY A 8 -28.43 28.00 34.08
N PHE A 9 -27.88 26.89 33.60
CA PHE A 9 -28.51 26.06 32.57
C PHE A 9 -29.27 24.92 33.25
N SER A 10 -30.60 24.91 33.06
CA SER A 10 -31.50 23.80 33.40
C SER A 10 -31.55 22.78 32.26
N PRO A 11 -31.27 21.49 32.47
CA PRO A 11 -31.62 20.44 31.54
C PRO A 11 -32.97 19.83 31.93
N SER A 12 -34.05 20.36 31.35
CA SER A 12 -35.38 19.74 31.41
C SER A 12 -35.58 18.81 30.21
N ALA A 13 -35.78 17.53 30.54
CA ALA A 13 -36.78 16.64 29.96
C ALA A 13 -36.92 16.53 28.43
N LEU A 14 -36.31 15.48 27.87
CA LEU A 14 -36.86 14.75 26.72
C LEU A 14 -36.87 13.25 27.06
N ARG A 15 -37.92 12.82 27.77
CA ARG A 15 -38.32 11.40 27.83
C ARG A 15 -39.10 11.09 26.56
N GLY A 16 -38.40 10.64 25.52
CA GLY A 16 -39.00 10.00 24.36
C GLY A 16 -39.28 8.53 24.69
N ILE A 17 -40.56 8.17 24.71
CA ILE A 17 -41.05 6.79 24.82
C ILE A 17 -40.80 6.12 23.47
N CYS A 18 -39.76 5.29 23.37
CA CYS A 18 -39.61 4.36 22.25
C CYS A 18 -40.46 3.12 22.54
N VAL A 19 -41.61 3.04 21.89
CA VAL A 19 -42.44 1.83 21.83
C VAL A 19 -41.71 0.79 20.99
N SER A 20 -41.41 -0.34 21.62
CA SER A 20 -40.77 -1.51 21.03
C SER A 20 -41.65 -2.15 19.96
N ILE A 21 -41.25 -2.05 18.69
CA ILE A 21 -41.71 -2.96 17.63
C ILE A 21 -40.50 -3.82 17.26
N ALA A 22 -40.48 -5.04 17.79
CA ALA A 22 -39.48 -6.05 17.47
C ALA A 22 -39.81 -6.68 16.10
N ILE A 23 -39.37 -6.03 15.02
CA ILE A 23 -39.21 -6.68 13.73
C ILE A 23 -37.78 -7.24 13.69
N PHE A 24 -37.67 -8.56 13.66
CA PHE A 24 -36.43 -9.31 13.44
C PHE A 24 -35.88 -9.03 12.02
N CYS A 25 -35.32 -7.85 11.82
CA CYS A 25 -34.37 -7.62 10.75
C CYS A 25 -32.99 -8.02 11.27
N ASN A 26 -32.42 -9.10 10.72
CA ASN A 26 -30.99 -9.40 10.82
C ASN A 26 -30.20 -8.35 10.04
N CYS A 27 -30.24 -7.10 10.50
CA CYS A 27 -29.29 -6.09 10.10
C CYS A 27 -27.99 -6.43 10.81
N HIS A 28 -27.03 -7.01 10.08
CA HIS A 28 -25.62 -6.93 10.46
C HIS A 28 -25.21 -5.46 10.44
N CYS A 29 -25.53 -4.75 11.53
CA CYS A 29 -24.87 -3.51 11.88
C CYS A 29 -23.40 -3.87 12.06
N ALA A 30 -22.61 -3.66 11.01
CA ALA A 30 -21.17 -3.56 11.13
C ALA A 30 -20.92 -2.40 12.10
N ILE A 31 -20.80 -2.72 13.39
CA ILE A 31 -20.36 -1.78 14.41
C ILE A 31 -18.95 -1.42 13.97
N ALA A 32 -18.82 -0.23 13.39
CA ALA A 32 -17.53 0.36 13.10
C ALA A 32 -16.83 0.53 14.45
N GLN A 33 -16.02 -0.45 14.82
CA GLN A 33 -15.23 -0.39 16.04
C GLN A 33 -14.32 0.82 15.92
N VAL A 34 -14.62 1.86 16.70
CA VAL A 34 -13.77 3.02 16.84
C VAL A 34 -12.41 2.49 17.30
N PRO A 35 -11.31 2.73 16.56
CA PRO A 35 -10.02 2.22 16.94
C PRO A 35 -9.66 2.76 18.33
N PRO A 36 -9.09 1.93 19.22
CA PRO A 36 -8.77 2.35 20.57
C PRO A 36 -7.78 3.54 20.55
N PRO A 37 -7.86 4.43 21.54
CA PRO A 37 -6.91 5.53 21.68
C PRO A 37 -5.46 5.03 21.68
N GLN A 38 -4.54 5.83 21.12
CA GLN A 38 -3.14 5.40 20.91
C GLN A 38 -2.43 4.99 22.21
N SER A 39 -2.77 5.61 23.34
CA SER A 39 -2.22 5.29 24.66
C SER A 39 -2.59 3.87 25.10
N GLU A 40 -3.83 3.45 24.90
CA GLU A 40 -4.31 2.10 25.23
C GLU A 40 -3.63 1.06 24.34
N ARG A 41 -3.49 1.35 23.04
CA ARG A 41 -2.79 0.47 22.09
C ARG A 41 -1.34 0.23 22.49
N LEU A 42 -0.63 1.27 22.97
CA LEU A 42 0.74 1.14 23.45
C LEU A 42 0.81 0.25 24.70
N SER A 43 -0.08 0.43 25.66
CA SER A 43 -0.15 -0.41 26.87
C SER A 43 -0.37 -1.88 26.55
N ILE A 44 -1.30 -2.18 25.64
CA ILE A 44 -1.57 -3.56 25.18
C ILE A 44 -0.32 -4.17 24.53
N LEU A 45 0.39 -3.41 23.67
CA LEU A 45 1.60 -3.89 23.03
C LEU A 45 2.74 -4.14 24.03
N LYS A 46 2.90 -3.28 25.05
CA LYS A 46 3.89 -3.48 26.12
C LYS A 46 3.62 -4.76 26.90
N LEU A 47 2.38 -4.97 27.35
CA LEU A 47 1.98 -6.18 28.07
C LEU A 47 2.22 -7.43 27.20
N LYS A 48 1.84 -7.38 25.92
CA LYS A 48 2.10 -8.47 24.97
C LYS A 48 3.61 -8.76 24.85
N ALA A 49 4.44 -7.72 24.77
CA ALA A 49 5.90 -7.89 24.71
C ALA A 49 6.45 -8.54 25.98
N GLU A 50 5.97 -8.17 27.16
CA GLU A 50 6.39 -8.77 28.44
C GLU A 50 6.02 -10.26 28.52
N MET A 51 4.79 -10.62 28.12
CA MET A 51 4.36 -12.03 28.06
C MET A 51 5.22 -12.84 27.08
N LEU A 52 5.52 -12.27 25.91
CA LEU A 52 6.37 -12.91 24.91
C LEU A 52 7.84 -13.00 25.37
N GLU A 53 8.37 -12.00 26.07
CA GLU A 53 9.71 -12.07 26.69
C GLU A 53 9.79 -13.20 27.70
N ALA A 54 8.80 -13.32 28.60
CA ALA A 54 8.74 -14.39 29.58
C ALA A 54 8.69 -15.76 28.89
N ARG A 55 7.84 -15.91 27.88
CA ARG A 55 7.73 -17.15 27.11
C ARG A 55 9.01 -17.48 26.34
N TYR A 56 9.65 -16.49 25.73
CA TYR A 56 10.90 -16.65 24.97
C TYR A 56 12.07 -17.07 25.87
N LYS A 57 12.15 -16.52 27.10
CA LYS A 57 13.16 -16.93 28.09
C LYS A 57 13.03 -18.38 28.51
N VAL A 58 11.79 -18.88 28.64
CA VAL A 58 11.53 -20.28 29.01
C VAL A 58 11.72 -21.21 27.81
N ASN A 59 11.27 -20.81 26.61
CA ASN A 59 11.30 -21.63 25.40
C ASN A 59 11.61 -20.77 24.17
N PRO A 60 12.88 -20.68 23.73
CA PRO A 60 13.30 -19.82 22.64
C PRO A 60 12.96 -20.41 21.26
N GLN A 61 11.68 -20.42 20.92
CA GLN A 61 11.20 -20.83 19.59
C GLN A 61 11.30 -19.69 18.58
N SER A 62 11.55 -20.03 17.32
CA SER A 62 11.64 -19.05 16.21
C SER A 62 10.35 -18.25 16.03
N GLU A 63 9.19 -18.88 16.19
CA GLU A 63 7.88 -18.23 16.08
C GLU A 63 7.69 -17.16 17.17
N ILE A 64 7.99 -17.49 18.43
CA ILE A 64 7.94 -16.53 19.55
C ILE A 64 8.91 -15.38 19.31
N ARG A 65 10.11 -15.66 18.79
CA ARG A 65 11.11 -14.64 18.43
C ARG A 65 10.58 -13.68 17.38
N GLU A 66 9.91 -14.19 16.35
CA GLU A 66 9.32 -13.39 15.27
C GLU A 66 8.17 -12.51 15.77
N ASP A 67 7.27 -13.09 16.57
CA ASP A 67 6.16 -12.35 17.18
C ASP A 67 6.64 -11.26 18.14
N LEU A 68 7.66 -11.57 18.95
CA LEU A 68 8.28 -10.60 19.86
C LEU A 68 8.96 -9.48 19.06
N SER A 69 9.68 -9.84 17.99
CA SER A 69 10.32 -8.85 17.09
C SER A 69 9.29 -7.92 16.45
N LYS A 70 8.17 -8.47 15.96
CA LYS A 70 7.06 -7.71 15.37
C LYS A 70 6.39 -6.80 16.40
N THR A 71 6.21 -7.29 17.63
CA THR A 71 5.61 -6.52 18.72
C THR A 71 6.49 -5.33 19.08
N TYR A 72 7.80 -5.52 19.24
CA TYR A 72 8.72 -4.39 19.48
C TYR A 72 8.79 -3.40 18.34
N LYS A 73 8.75 -3.87 17.09
CA LYS A 73 8.68 -2.97 15.94
C LYS A 73 7.46 -2.03 16.07
N ASN A 74 6.29 -2.57 16.38
CA ASN A 74 5.08 -1.75 16.55
C ASN A 74 5.20 -0.76 17.73
N ILE A 75 5.86 -1.15 18.81
CA ILE A 75 6.13 -0.23 19.94
C ILE A 75 7.06 0.89 19.50
N ILE A 76 8.13 0.59 18.77
CA ILE A 76 9.07 1.59 18.23
C ILE A 76 8.32 2.56 17.31
N ASP A 77 7.49 2.06 16.41
CA ASP A 77 6.71 2.91 15.48
C ASP A 77 5.74 3.87 16.21
N LEU A 78 5.31 3.53 17.43
CA LEU A 78 4.44 4.39 18.27
C LEU A 78 5.21 5.31 19.23
N THR A 79 6.40 4.92 19.68
CA THR A 79 7.13 5.60 20.77
C THR A 79 8.33 6.40 20.30
N CYS A 80 8.87 6.07 19.12
CA CYS A 80 10.04 6.72 18.56
C CYS A 80 9.63 7.74 17.50
N ILE A 81 10.26 8.91 17.52
CA ILE A 81 10.01 9.95 16.52
C ILE A 81 11.00 9.76 15.38
N LEU A 82 10.52 9.42 14.19
CA LEU A 82 11.35 9.31 13.00
C LEU A 82 12.01 10.66 12.67
N GLY A 83 13.31 10.64 12.37
CA GLY A 83 14.08 11.85 12.05
C GLY A 83 14.76 12.51 13.26
N LEU A 84 14.37 12.19 14.49
CA LEU A 84 15.18 12.53 15.66
C LEU A 84 16.40 11.61 15.74
N THR A 85 17.57 12.22 15.95
CA THR A 85 18.80 11.49 16.29
C THR A 85 18.56 10.59 17.49
N TYR A 86 19.11 9.37 17.48
CA TYR A 86 18.91 8.39 18.54
C TYR A 86 19.19 8.95 19.94
N GLN A 87 20.21 9.81 20.10
CA GLN A 87 20.51 10.45 21.38
C GLN A 87 19.37 11.33 21.93
N ARG A 88 18.53 11.89 21.07
CA ARG A 88 17.37 12.73 21.44
C ARG A 88 16.08 11.93 21.64
N GLN A 89 16.10 10.63 21.41
CA GLN A 89 14.95 9.77 21.68
C GLN A 89 14.71 9.60 23.18
N SER A 90 13.47 9.30 23.54
CA SER A 90 13.08 8.94 24.91
C SER A 90 13.86 7.71 25.39
N LYS A 91 14.04 7.59 26.72
CA LYS A 91 14.67 6.41 27.32
C LYS A 91 13.92 5.12 26.96
N GLU A 92 12.59 5.21 26.88
CA GLU A 92 11.72 4.10 26.51
C GLU A 92 11.96 3.63 25.07
N CYS A 93 12.00 4.57 24.11
CA CYS A 93 12.30 4.26 22.72
C CYS A 93 13.67 3.57 22.60
N LYS A 94 14.71 4.14 23.22
CA LYS A 94 16.06 3.56 23.21
C LYS A 94 16.09 2.14 23.78
N SER A 95 15.49 1.92 24.94
CA SER A 95 15.39 0.60 25.57
C SER A 95 14.72 -0.42 24.65
N THR A 96 13.62 -0.03 24.01
CA THR A 96 12.87 -0.88 23.08
C THR A 96 13.69 -1.22 21.82
N VAL A 97 14.42 -0.24 21.28
CA VAL A 97 15.34 -0.44 20.14
C VAL A 97 16.45 -1.44 20.50
N GLU A 98 17.09 -1.30 21.67
CA GLU A 98 18.12 -2.25 22.10
C GLU A 98 17.55 -3.66 22.33
N LYS A 99 16.37 -3.77 22.96
CA LYS A 99 15.68 -5.07 23.11
C LYS A 99 15.42 -5.73 21.76
N LEU A 100 14.93 -4.97 20.77
CA LEU A 100 14.70 -5.50 19.43
C LEU A 100 16.01 -5.92 18.75
N LEU A 101 17.10 -5.16 18.91
CA LEU A 101 18.41 -5.53 18.34
C LEU A 101 19.00 -6.77 19.00
N ASN A 102 18.78 -6.98 20.29
CA ASN A 102 19.23 -8.20 20.98
C ASN A 102 18.54 -9.46 20.44
N ILE A 103 17.26 -9.34 20.07
CA ILE A 103 16.46 -10.47 19.58
C ILE A 103 16.63 -10.65 18.06
N ASN A 104 16.69 -9.54 17.33
CA ASN A 104 16.87 -9.48 15.90
C ASN A 104 17.90 -8.39 15.53
N PRO A 105 19.21 -8.75 15.47
CA PRO A 105 20.28 -7.80 15.17
C PRO A 105 20.19 -7.17 13.78
N ARG A 106 19.38 -7.75 12.88
CA ARG A 106 19.18 -7.28 11.51
C ARG A 106 17.83 -6.59 11.32
N SER A 107 17.14 -6.23 12.41
CA SER A 107 15.90 -5.47 12.35
C SER A 107 16.15 -4.10 11.72
N GLU A 108 15.65 -3.92 10.49
CA GLU A 108 15.70 -2.67 9.73
C GLU A 108 15.19 -1.49 10.58
N THR A 109 13.99 -1.62 11.17
CA THR A 109 13.40 -0.56 11.99
C THR A 109 14.31 -0.19 13.16
N ALA A 110 14.88 -1.16 13.86
CA ALA A 110 15.74 -0.86 15.01
C ALA A 110 17.08 -0.22 14.59
N LEU A 111 17.72 -0.74 13.54
CA LEU A 111 18.98 -0.20 13.01
C LEU A 111 18.79 1.22 12.47
N CYS A 112 17.72 1.46 11.73
CA CYS A 112 17.41 2.76 11.16
C CYS A 112 17.03 3.79 12.23
N THR A 113 16.31 3.39 13.28
CA THR A 113 16.04 4.27 14.43
C THR A 113 17.31 4.58 15.24
N ARG A 114 18.22 3.61 15.39
CA ARG A 114 19.47 3.77 16.15
C ARG A 114 20.53 4.61 15.44
N TYR A 115 20.77 4.34 14.15
CA TYR A 115 21.86 4.94 13.40
C TYR A 115 21.40 6.04 12.44
N GLY A 116 20.09 6.19 12.24
CA GLY A 116 19.50 7.09 11.27
C GLY A 116 19.33 6.45 9.88
N LEU A 117 18.39 7.00 9.11
CA LEU A 117 17.97 6.50 7.80
C LEU A 117 19.11 6.47 6.76
N ASN A 118 20.08 7.36 6.89
CA ASN A 118 21.18 7.50 5.94
C ASN A 118 22.41 6.66 6.28
N SER A 119 22.43 6.00 7.45
CA SER A 119 23.55 5.20 7.90
C SER A 119 23.79 3.98 6.98
N PRO A 120 25.06 3.54 6.80
CA PRO A 120 25.37 2.31 6.08
C PRO A 120 24.61 1.09 6.64
N GLN A 121 24.50 0.99 7.96
CA GLN A 121 23.82 -0.12 8.65
C GLN A 121 22.33 -0.20 8.29
N CYS A 122 21.64 0.95 8.28
CA CYS A 122 20.24 1.02 7.85
C CYS A 122 20.10 0.64 6.38
N LYS A 123 20.95 1.21 5.50
CA LYS A 123 20.93 0.92 4.06
C LYS A 123 21.17 -0.56 3.76
N ASP A 124 22.09 -1.19 4.46
CA ASP A 124 22.41 -2.61 4.27
C ASP A 124 21.29 -3.54 4.76
N ALA A 125 20.62 -3.17 5.86
CA ALA A 125 19.43 -3.87 6.33
C ALA A 125 18.29 -3.82 5.30
N TYR A 126 18.05 -2.64 4.72
CA TYR A 126 17.09 -2.45 3.62
C TYR A 126 17.46 -3.27 2.38
N LYS A 127 18.73 -3.20 1.95
CA LYS A 127 19.21 -3.94 0.78
C LYS A 127 19.02 -5.45 0.97
N LYS A 128 19.37 -6.01 2.13
CA LYS A 128 19.21 -7.46 2.38
C LYS A 128 17.75 -7.91 2.39
N LYS A 129 16.85 -7.12 2.94
CA LYS A 129 15.40 -7.42 2.90
C LYS A 129 14.85 -7.42 1.48
N ASN A 130 15.35 -6.52 0.64
CA ASN A 130 14.91 -6.37 -0.76
C ASN A 130 15.69 -7.30 -1.71
N ALA A 131 16.89 -7.77 -1.35
CA ALA A 131 17.72 -8.62 -2.18
C ALA A 131 17.12 -10.03 -2.39
N GLY A 132 16.27 -10.50 -1.47
CA GLY A 132 15.47 -11.72 -1.65
C GLY A 132 14.05 -11.48 -2.16
N LYS A 133 13.67 -10.22 -2.34
CA LYS A 133 12.32 -9.78 -2.71
C LYS A 133 12.43 -8.80 -3.88
N THR A 134 12.80 -9.31 -5.06
CA THR A 134 12.29 -8.74 -6.32
C THR A 134 10.78 -8.93 -6.31
N ILE A 135 10.08 -8.12 -5.51
CA ILE A 135 8.62 -7.99 -5.56
C ILE A 135 8.34 -7.59 -6.99
N SER A 136 7.74 -8.51 -7.74
CA SER A 136 7.41 -8.21 -9.13
C SER A 136 6.52 -6.96 -9.13
N PRO A 137 6.59 -6.09 -10.15
CA PRO A 137 5.69 -4.94 -10.25
C PRO A 137 4.20 -5.31 -10.04
N TYR A 138 3.84 -6.58 -10.30
CA TYR A 138 2.53 -7.16 -10.04
C TYR A 138 2.21 -7.41 -8.57
N GLU A 139 3.11 -7.98 -7.76
CA GLU A 139 2.86 -8.18 -6.32
C GLU A 139 2.68 -6.84 -5.60
N ARG A 140 3.39 -5.81 -6.08
CA ARG A 140 3.23 -4.44 -5.60
C ARG A 140 1.89 -3.83 -5.98
N LEU A 141 1.42 -4.09 -7.21
CA LEU A 141 0.08 -3.69 -7.67
C LEU A 141 -1.01 -4.41 -6.87
N LYS A 142 -0.84 -5.70 -6.59
CA LYS A 142 -1.78 -6.49 -5.78
C LYS A 142 -1.86 -5.96 -4.33
N GLN A 143 -0.72 -5.70 -3.70
CA GLN A 143 -0.68 -5.07 -2.36
C GLN A 143 -1.37 -3.71 -2.37
N TYR A 144 -1.16 -2.89 -3.40
CA TYR A 144 -1.84 -1.60 -3.52
C TYR A 144 -3.35 -1.75 -3.74
N LEU A 145 -3.79 -2.71 -4.53
CA LEU A 145 -5.21 -3.02 -4.69
C LEU A 145 -5.83 -3.54 -3.39
N GLU A 146 -5.06 -4.19 -2.51
CA GLU A 146 -5.53 -4.66 -1.19
C GLU A 146 -5.50 -3.54 -0.14
N GLU A 147 -4.45 -2.72 -0.09
CA GLU A 147 -4.24 -1.61 0.86
C GLU A 147 -5.00 -0.33 0.48
N GLY A 148 -5.27 -0.11 -0.80
CA GLY A 148 -5.82 1.10 -1.40
C GLY A 148 -7.32 1.32 -1.22
N SER A 149 -7.96 0.70 -0.22
CA SER A 149 -9.39 0.87 0.10
C SER A 149 -9.79 2.30 0.53
N LYS A 150 -8.89 3.29 0.44
CA LYS A 150 -9.11 4.69 0.85
C LYS A 150 -8.95 5.74 -0.24
N GLN A 151 -8.53 5.40 -1.46
CA GLN A 151 -8.50 6.35 -2.58
C GLN A 151 -9.62 6.03 -3.58
N GLN A 152 -10.29 7.08 -4.06
CA GLN A 152 -11.51 7.11 -4.87
C GLN A 152 -11.34 6.50 -6.28
N LEU A 153 -10.78 5.30 -6.44
CA LEU A 153 -10.99 4.54 -7.67
C LEU A 153 -12.42 4.05 -7.67
N GLN A 154 -13.14 4.26 -8.77
CA GLN A 154 -14.46 3.68 -8.92
C GLN A 154 -14.31 2.15 -8.88
N LYS A 155 -15.23 1.45 -8.22
CA LYS A 155 -15.21 -0.02 -8.08
C LYS A 155 -14.94 -0.72 -9.42
N ASN A 156 -15.53 -0.20 -10.49
CA ASN A 156 -15.36 -0.69 -11.85
C ASN A 156 -13.90 -0.60 -12.36
N GLU A 157 -13.19 0.48 -12.06
CA GLU A 157 -11.78 0.65 -12.45
C GLU A 157 -10.86 -0.29 -11.65
N ARG A 158 -11.18 -0.51 -10.37
CA ARG A 158 -10.45 -1.47 -9.52
C ARG A 158 -10.60 -2.90 -10.03
N ASP A 159 -11.81 -3.30 -10.40
CA ASP A 159 -12.09 -4.62 -10.96
C ASP A 159 -11.42 -4.79 -12.33
N LYS A 160 -11.46 -3.76 -13.18
CA LYS A 160 -10.75 -3.74 -14.47
C LYS A 160 -9.24 -3.84 -14.28
N LEU A 161 -8.66 -3.11 -13.34
CA LEU A 161 -7.23 -3.19 -13.01
C LEU A 161 -6.85 -4.59 -12.50
N SER A 162 -7.65 -5.19 -11.64
CA SER A 162 -7.43 -6.54 -11.13
C SER A 162 -7.40 -7.58 -12.26
N GLN A 163 -8.36 -7.49 -13.19
CA GLN A 163 -8.40 -8.36 -14.38
C GLN A 163 -7.19 -8.15 -15.30
N LEU A 164 -6.83 -6.90 -15.60
CA LEU A 164 -5.65 -6.56 -16.41
C LEU A 164 -4.36 -7.06 -15.76
N ALA A 165 -4.25 -6.93 -14.43
CA ALA A 165 -3.11 -7.42 -13.68
C ALA A 165 -2.97 -8.95 -13.78
N ALA A 166 -4.06 -9.70 -13.64
CA ALA A 166 -4.06 -11.15 -13.80
C ALA A 166 -3.66 -11.57 -15.22
N GLN A 167 -4.20 -10.89 -16.25
CA GLN A 167 -3.82 -11.11 -17.65
C GLN A 167 -2.33 -10.86 -17.88
N LEU A 168 -1.78 -9.79 -17.28
CA LEU A 168 -0.39 -9.40 -17.44
C LEU A 168 0.57 -10.43 -16.85
N SER A 169 0.23 -11.02 -15.70
CA SER A 169 1.00 -12.11 -15.10
C SER A 169 1.10 -13.32 -16.04
N HIS A 170 -0.05 -13.76 -16.58
CA HIS A 170 -0.09 -14.87 -17.53
C HIS A 170 0.66 -14.56 -18.83
N LEU A 171 0.49 -13.36 -19.40
CA LEU A 171 1.17 -12.93 -20.63
C LEU A 171 2.68 -12.83 -20.44
N ARG A 172 3.17 -12.34 -19.30
CA ARG A 172 4.61 -12.31 -18.98
C ARG A 172 5.21 -13.70 -18.91
N ALA A 173 4.56 -14.62 -18.18
CA ALA A 173 5.03 -16.00 -18.06
C ALA A 173 5.09 -16.67 -19.45
N LYS A 174 4.05 -16.47 -20.27
CA LYS A 174 4.00 -17.00 -21.63
C LYS A 174 5.04 -16.36 -22.55
N TYR A 175 5.25 -15.05 -22.47
CA TYR A 175 6.24 -14.34 -23.27
C TYR A 175 7.68 -14.74 -22.88
N ALA A 176 7.96 -14.90 -21.59
CA ALA A 176 9.28 -15.36 -21.11
C ALA A 176 9.65 -16.73 -21.69
N ARG A 177 8.67 -17.64 -21.83
CA ARG A 177 8.88 -18.98 -22.39
C ARG A 177 8.97 -18.98 -23.93
N THR A 178 8.10 -18.24 -24.60
CA THR A 178 7.91 -18.38 -26.06
C THR A 178 8.59 -17.29 -26.89
N LYS A 179 8.85 -16.12 -26.30
CA LYS A 179 9.28 -14.88 -26.97
C LYS A 179 8.48 -14.51 -28.23
N SER A 180 7.21 -14.93 -28.28
CA SER A 180 6.35 -14.76 -29.45
C SER A 180 5.92 -13.29 -29.63
N LEU A 181 6.06 -12.75 -30.85
CA LEU A 181 5.61 -11.40 -31.23
C LEU A 181 4.12 -11.11 -30.91
N PRO A 182 3.15 -11.99 -31.23
CA PRO A 182 1.75 -11.74 -30.85
C PRO A 182 1.54 -11.66 -29.33
N ILE A 183 2.33 -12.37 -28.53
CA ILE A 183 2.26 -12.28 -27.08
C ILE A 183 2.89 -10.97 -26.60
N LYS A 184 4.01 -10.54 -27.21
CA LYS A 184 4.61 -9.23 -26.96
C LYS A 184 3.61 -8.10 -27.21
N ALA A 185 2.88 -8.15 -28.33
CA ALA A 185 1.87 -7.16 -28.69
C ALA A 185 0.72 -7.12 -27.65
N LYS A 186 0.19 -8.29 -27.25
CA LYS A 186 -0.83 -8.37 -26.19
C LYS A 186 -0.32 -7.81 -24.86
N LEU A 187 0.92 -8.13 -24.50
CA LEU A 187 1.55 -7.65 -23.27
C LEU A 187 1.64 -6.11 -23.28
N ILE A 188 2.14 -5.52 -24.35
CA ILE A 188 2.22 -4.05 -24.53
C ILE A 188 0.83 -3.43 -24.40
N HIS A 189 -0.17 -3.97 -25.10
CA HIS A 189 -1.54 -3.47 -25.04
C HIS A 189 -2.13 -3.52 -23.61
N THR A 190 -1.93 -4.61 -22.88
CA THR A 190 -2.39 -4.71 -21.49
C THR A 190 -1.75 -3.65 -20.60
N TYR A 191 -0.46 -3.37 -20.76
CA TYR A 191 0.17 -2.26 -20.03
C TYR A 191 -0.38 -0.89 -20.42
N GLU A 192 -0.63 -0.64 -21.70
CA GLU A 192 -1.22 0.63 -22.14
C GLU A 192 -2.58 0.87 -21.48
N GLU A 193 -3.41 -0.16 -21.34
CA GLU A 193 -4.67 -0.07 -20.61
C GLU A 193 -4.48 0.23 -19.12
N ILE A 194 -3.48 -0.37 -18.47
CA ILE A 194 -3.14 -0.06 -17.07
C ILE A 194 -2.68 1.40 -16.95
N LEU A 195 -1.80 1.86 -17.84
CA LEU A 195 -1.29 3.23 -17.86
C LEU A 195 -2.42 4.26 -18.05
N LYS A 196 -3.44 3.97 -18.86
CA LYS A 196 -4.60 4.87 -19.01
C LYS A 196 -5.38 5.06 -17.70
N ILE A 197 -5.43 4.03 -16.85
CA ILE A 197 -6.15 4.08 -15.57
C ILE A 197 -5.26 4.72 -14.49
N GLU A 198 -3.99 4.36 -14.41
CA GLU A 198 -3.10 4.78 -13.32
C GLU A 198 -2.35 6.09 -13.55
N CYS A 199 -2.26 6.55 -14.80
CA CYS A 199 -1.53 7.77 -15.19
C CYS A 199 -2.46 8.83 -15.79
N PRO A 200 -3.44 9.38 -15.04
CA PRO A 200 -4.27 10.46 -15.56
C PRO A 200 -3.40 11.67 -15.92
N LYS A 201 -3.74 12.35 -17.03
CA LYS A 201 -2.96 13.45 -17.61
C LYS A 201 -2.77 14.67 -16.69
N SER A 202 -3.54 14.78 -15.61
CA SER A 202 -3.70 15.98 -14.79
C SER A 202 -3.10 15.91 -13.39
N GLN A 203 -2.38 14.84 -13.03
CA GLN A 203 -1.87 14.66 -11.66
C GLN A 203 -0.39 14.28 -11.61
N PRO A 204 0.30 14.58 -10.47
CA PRO A 204 1.63 14.02 -10.22
C PRO A 204 1.57 12.50 -10.35
N ARG A 205 2.52 11.92 -11.09
CA ARG A 205 2.50 10.49 -11.39
C ARG A 205 2.57 9.68 -10.11
N SER A 206 1.66 8.72 -9.96
CA SER A 206 1.79 7.72 -8.92
C SER A 206 3.11 6.94 -9.10
N PRO A 207 3.73 6.46 -8.01
CA PRO A 207 4.89 5.56 -8.10
C PRO A 207 4.64 4.34 -9.00
N GLN A 208 3.39 3.85 -9.02
CA GLN A 208 2.91 2.72 -9.80
C GLN A 208 2.89 3.04 -11.29
N CYS A 209 2.33 4.20 -11.66
CA CYS A 209 2.39 4.73 -13.01
C CYS A 209 3.84 4.72 -13.54
N SER A 210 4.80 5.19 -12.73
CA SER A 210 6.21 5.22 -13.12
C SER A 210 6.81 3.81 -13.34
N LEU A 211 6.46 2.84 -12.49
CA LEU A 211 6.91 1.46 -12.64
C LEU A 211 6.36 0.80 -13.91
N HIS A 212 5.06 0.93 -14.16
CA HIS A 212 4.44 0.38 -15.37
C HIS A 212 4.97 1.05 -16.64
N LEU A 213 5.25 2.35 -16.56
CA LEU A 213 5.84 3.13 -17.64
C LEU A 213 7.23 2.61 -18.02
N ASP A 214 8.09 2.39 -17.04
CA ASP A 214 9.45 1.88 -17.26
C ASP A 214 9.43 0.46 -17.83
N GLU A 215 8.54 -0.40 -17.36
CA GLU A 215 8.38 -1.76 -17.88
C GLU A 215 7.94 -1.78 -19.35
N VAL A 216 6.98 -0.93 -19.74
CA VAL A 216 6.57 -0.80 -21.15
C VAL A 216 7.73 -0.35 -22.01
N LEU A 217 8.48 0.66 -21.58
CA LEU A 217 9.62 1.19 -22.33
C LEU A 217 10.76 0.16 -22.42
N LYS A 218 10.91 -0.73 -21.44
CA LYS A 218 11.84 -1.85 -21.51
C LYS A 218 11.46 -2.85 -22.60
N ILE A 219 10.16 -3.14 -22.75
CA ILE A 219 9.65 -4.10 -23.74
C ILE A 219 9.57 -3.47 -25.13
N SER A 220 9.18 -2.19 -25.20
CA SER A 220 8.95 -1.42 -26.41
C SER A 220 9.40 0.04 -26.18
N PRO A 221 10.69 0.35 -26.42
CA PRO A 221 11.25 1.69 -26.22
C PRO A 221 10.57 2.78 -27.05
N SER A 222 9.96 2.39 -28.20
CA SER A 222 9.25 3.27 -29.12
C SER A 222 7.75 3.35 -28.85
N ASN A 223 7.25 2.81 -27.73
CA ASN A 223 5.83 2.86 -27.39
C ASN A 223 5.36 4.32 -27.22
N ARG A 224 4.43 4.76 -28.09
CA ARG A 224 3.97 6.15 -28.14
C ARG A 224 3.24 6.58 -26.87
N VAL A 225 2.41 5.71 -26.29
CA VAL A 225 1.65 6.03 -25.07
C VAL A 225 2.60 6.26 -23.90
N ALA A 226 3.56 5.35 -23.71
CA ALA A 226 4.56 5.47 -22.66
C ALA A 226 5.48 6.69 -22.88
N LEU A 227 5.94 6.95 -24.11
CA LEU A 227 6.76 8.13 -24.39
C LEU A 227 5.98 9.43 -24.17
N CYS A 228 4.69 9.48 -24.53
CA CYS A 228 3.84 10.62 -24.22
C CYS A 228 3.73 10.83 -22.71
N ILE A 229 3.36 9.78 -21.97
CA ILE A 229 3.21 9.88 -20.51
C ILE A 229 4.52 10.35 -19.91
N LYS A 230 5.68 9.79 -20.32
CA LYS A 230 7.02 10.11 -19.81
C LYS A 230 7.45 11.55 -20.08
N SER A 231 7.17 12.08 -21.27
CA SER A 231 7.57 13.43 -21.69
C SER A 231 6.57 14.52 -21.31
N GLY A 232 5.33 14.14 -20.98
CA GLY A 232 4.21 15.08 -20.84
C GLY A 232 3.76 15.71 -22.16
N LYS A 233 4.36 15.31 -23.30
CA LYS A 233 4.03 15.81 -24.64
C LYS A 233 3.59 14.64 -25.50
N CYS A 234 2.29 14.50 -25.73
CA CYS A 234 1.79 13.54 -26.69
C CYS A 234 2.08 14.07 -28.10
N PRO A 235 2.76 13.29 -28.98
CA PRO A 235 2.72 13.61 -30.39
C PRO A 235 1.26 13.62 -30.86
N PRO A 236 0.87 14.52 -31.79
CA PRO A 236 -0.49 14.56 -32.31
C PRO A 236 -0.85 13.15 -32.82
N GLU A 237 -2.08 12.71 -32.52
CA GLU A 237 -2.57 11.45 -33.06
C GLU A 237 -2.38 11.49 -34.58
N ALA A 238 -1.62 10.53 -35.11
CA ALA A 238 -1.47 10.43 -36.55
C ALA A 238 -2.89 10.32 -37.11
N PRO A 239 -3.25 11.14 -38.12
CA PRO A 239 -4.61 11.14 -38.64
C PRO A 239 -4.98 9.70 -38.97
N SER A 240 -6.01 9.19 -38.29
CA SER A 240 -6.47 7.81 -38.46
C SER A 240 -6.62 7.61 -39.96
N ARG A 241 -5.72 6.80 -40.56
CA ARG A 241 -5.80 6.45 -41.97
C ARG A 241 -7.19 5.86 -42.13
N LYS A 242 -8.10 6.62 -42.75
CA LYS A 242 -9.42 6.12 -43.14
C LYS A 242 -9.13 4.80 -43.83
N LYS A 243 -9.59 3.70 -43.25
CA LYS A 243 -9.52 2.40 -43.92
C LYS A 243 -10.28 2.61 -45.22
N THR A 244 -9.55 2.77 -46.32
CA THR A 244 -10.13 2.69 -47.64
C THR A 244 -10.63 1.26 -47.73
N THR A 245 -11.94 1.09 -47.53
CA THR A 245 -12.61 -0.17 -47.76
C THR A 245 -12.45 -0.45 -49.25
N GLN A 246 -11.41 -1.21 -49.58
CA GLN A 246 -11.23 -1.75 -50.92
C GLN A 246 -12.33 -2.81 -51.05
N ARG A 247 -13.41 -2.40 -51.73
CA ARG A 247 -14.56 -3.23 -52.04
C ARG A 247 -14.12 -4.05 -53.25
N ASP A 248 -13.50 -5.20 -53.01
CA ASP A 248 -13.19 -6.15 -54.06
C ASP A 248 -14.53 -6.63 -54.64
N GLY A 249 -14.83 -6.16 -55.86
CA GLY A 249 -15.92 -6.68 -56.67
C GLY A 249 -15.51 -8.06 -57.17
N LEU A 250 -16.18 -9.10 -56.68
CA LEU A 250 -16.37 -10.32 -57.46
C LEU A 250 -17.38 -9.98 -58.56
N GLU A 251 -16.91 -9.77 -59.78
CA GLU A 251 -17.74 -10.00 -60.96
C GLU A 251 -17.64 -11.49 -61.33
N GLU A 252 -18.81 -12.12 -61.40
CA GLU A 252 -19.01 -13.46 -61.93
C GLU A 252 -18.65 -13.49 -63.43
N PHE A 253 -17.81 -14.45 -63.81
CA PHE A 253 -17.79 -15.06 -65.14
C PHE A 253 -17.59 -16.56 -64.97
#